data_AF-A4U3Z7-F1
#
_entry.id   AF-A4U3Z7-F1
#
_cell.length_a   1.000
_cell.length_b   1.000
_cell.length_c   1.000
_cell.angle_alpha   90.00
_cell.angle_beta   90.00
_cell.angle_gamma   90.00
#
_symmetry.space_group_name_H-M   'P 1'
#
loop_
_entity.id
_entity.type
_entity.pdbx_description
1 polymer ?
#
loop_
_entity_poly.entity_id
_entity_poly.type
_entity_poly.pdbx_seq_one_letter_code
_entity_poly.pdbx_strand_id
1 'polypeptide(L)' 'MLFALAPRLKAGSIIVFDELIGNRTWAEDEFKALLEFIQAFDTEVEILAVSPFSKQVVMRVLTLRR' A
#
# COMPACT_ATOMS: atom_id res chain seq x y z
N MET A 1 -8.78 6.54 0.22
CA MET A 1 -7.72 7.45 -0.29
C MET A 1 -6.92 6.82 -1.43
N LEU A 2 -6.36 5.62 -1.25
CA LEU A 2 -5.54 4.94 -2.26
C LEU A 2 -6.20 4.78 -3.65
N PHE A 3 -7.51 4.48 -3.70
CA PHE A 3 -8.28 4.39 -4.95
C PHE A 3 -8.26 5.67 -5.80
N ALA A 4 -8.22 6.85 -5.18
CA ALA A 4 -8.16 8.12 -5.91
C ALA A 4 -6.80 8.33 -6.61
N LEU A 5 -5.76 7.63 -6.16
CA LEU A 5 -4.43 7.66 -6.75
C LEU A 5 -4.26 6.63 -7.87
N ALA A 6 -5.17 5.64 -7.99
CA ALA A 6 -5.07 4.55 -8.97
C ALA A 6 -4.76 5.02 -10.40
N PRO A 7 -5.42 6.06 -10.96
CA PRO A 7 -5.15 6.53 -12.32
C PRO A 7 -3.74 7.13 -12.53
N ARG A 8 -3.01 7.39 -11.44
CA ARG A 8 -1.67 7.96 -11.45
C ARG A 8 -0.58 6.94 -11.13
N LEU A 9 -0.97 5.77 -10.62
CA LEU A 9 -0.04 4.70 -10.31
C LEU A 9 0.34 3.94 -11.59
N LYS A 10 1.60 3.53 -11.66
CA LYS A 10 2.18 2.69 -12.72
C LYS A 10 3.22 1.76 -12.14
N ALA A 11 3.59 0.72 -12.87
CA ALA A 11 4.73 -0.12 -12.51
C ALA A 11 5.98 0.74 -12.21
N GLY A 12 6.66 0.44 -11.11
CA GLY A 12 7.78 1.22 -10.58
C GLY A 12 7.40 2.38 -9.65
N SER A 13 6.10 2.67 -9.45
CA SER A 13 5.67 3.68 -8.47
C SER A 13 6.06 3.25 -7.05
N ILE A 14 6.50 4.20 -6.24
CA ILE A 14 6.80 4.00 -4.83
C ILE A 14 5.69 4.60 -3.98
N ILE A 15 5.13 3.78 -3.09
CA ILE A 15 4.09 4.17 -2.15
C ILE A 15 4.70 4.10 -0.75
N VAL A 16 4.54 5.16 0.02
CA VAL A 16 4.95 5.23 1.42
C VAL A 16 3.70 5.42 2.25
N PHE A 17 3.43 4.47 3.14
CA PHE A 17 2.38 4.60 4.15
C PHE A 17 2.99 5.10 5.45
N ASP A 18 2.42 6.15 6.00
CA ASP A 18 2.71 6.63 7.35
C ASP A 18 1.76 5.91 8.31
N GLU A 19 2.32 5.23 9.32
CA GLU A 19 1.57 4.42 10.29
C GLU A 19 0.82 3.16 9.80
N LEU A 20 1.28 2.50 8.72
CA LEU A 20 0.65 1.26 8.23
C LEU A 20 0.63 0.12 9.27
N ILE A 21 1.59 0.10 10.21
CA ILE A 21 1.76 -0.98 11.18
C ILE A 21 1.74 -0.46 12.62
N GLY A 22 1.43 -1.32 13.59
CA GLY A 22 1.68 -1.01 15.01
C GLY A 22 0.69 -0.08 15.71
N ASN A 23 -0.38 0.39 15.03
CA ASN A 23 -1.57 0.87 15.74
C ASN A 23 -2.42 -0.33 16.22
N ARG A 24 -3.51 -0.11 16.98
CA ARG A 24 -4.36 -1.23 17.44
C ARG A 24 -5.31 -1.75 16.36
N THR A 25 -5.78 -0.85 15.49
CA THR A 25 -6.78 -1.14 14.44
C THR A 25 -6.19 -1.16 13.03
N TRP A 26 -4.87 -1.00 12.87
CA TRP A 26 -4.20 -0.91 11.56
C TRP A 26 -4.55 -2.04 10.58
N ALA A 27 -4.75 -3.25 11.11
CA ALA A 27 -5.11 -4.44 10.33
C ALA A 27 -6.51 -4.30 9.69
N GLU A 28 -7.41 -3.59 10.35
CA GLU A 28 -8.82 -3.44 9.96
C GLU A 28 -9.06 -2.18 9.11
N ASP A 29 -8.20 -1.18 9.23
CA ASP A 29 -8.34 0.12 8.54
C ASP A 29 -7.43 0.20 7.30
N GLU A 30 -6.14 0.49 7.49
CA GLU A 30 -5.23 0.78 6.36
C GLU A 30 -4.81 -0.47 5.61
N PHE A 31 -4.51 -1.56 6.33
CA PHE A 31 -4.13 -2.82 5.71
C PHE A 31 -5.29 -3.41 4.90
N LYS A 32 -6.52 -3.30 5.41
CA LYS A 32 -7.72 -3.69 4.68
C LYS A 32 -7.91 -2.88 3.41
N ALA A 33 -7.78 -1.56 3.47
CA ALA A 33 -7.88 -0.69 2.28
C ALA A 33 -6.80 -1.01 1.23
N LEU A 34 -5.60 -1.38 1.66
CA LEU A 34 -4.53 -1.86 0.77
C LEU A 34 -4.91 -3.21 0.12
N LEU A 35 -5.43 -4.16 0.89
CA LEU A 35 -5.89 -5.45 0.35
C LEU A 35 -7.04 -5.29 -0.64
N GLU A 36 -8.02 -4.44 -0.33
CA GLU A 36 -9.13 -4.13 -1.23
C GLU A 36 -8.64 -3.49 -2.53
N PHE A 37 -7.64 -2.61 -2.46
CA PHE A 37 -7.01 -2.02 -3.64
C PHE A 37 -6.28 -3.08 -4.48
N ILE A 38 -5.48 -3.93 -3.84
CA ILE A 38 -4.76 -5.02 -4.51
C ILE A 38 -5.73 -5.93 -5.27
N GLN A 39 -6.86 -6.29 -4.63
CA GLN A 39 -7.88 -7.11 -5.26
C GLN A 39 -8.61 -6.38 -6.40
N ALA A 40 -8.94 -5.10 -6.22
CA ALA A 40 -9.70 -4.33 -7.21
C ALA A 40 -8.91 -4.02 -8.49
N PHE A 41 -7.58 -3.94 -8.42
CA PHE A 41 -6.71 -3.56 -9.53
C PHE A 41 -5.64 -4.62 -9.85
N ASP A 42 -5.83 -5.87 -9.41
CA ASP A 42 -4.89 -6.99 -9.59
C ASP A 42 -3.42 -6.54 -9.44
N THR A 43 -3.17 -5.85 -8.32
CA THR A 43 -1.93 -5.10 -8.11
C THR A 43 -0.91 -5.97 -7.38
N GLU A 44 0.24 -6.19 -7.99
CA GLU A 44 1.37 -6.78 -7.28
C GLU A 44 2.23 -5.66 -6.70
N VAL A 45 2.60 -5.82 -5.44
CA VAL A 45 3.46 -4.88 -4.72
C VAL A 45 4.57 -5.64 -4.01
N GLU A 46 5.74 -5.02 -3.95
CA GLU A 46 6.90 -5.51 -3.22
C GLU A 46 7.20 -4.57 -2.07
N ILE A 47 7.42 -5.12 -0.87
CA ILE A 47 7.85 -4.33 0.29
C ILE A 47 9.35 -4.06 0.16
N LEU A 48 9.74 -2.79 0.14
CA LEU A 48 11.13 -2.36 0.05
C LEU A 48 11.74 -2.06 1.42
N ALA A 49 10.95 -1.49 2.35
CA ALA A 49 11.42 -1.13 3.68
C ALA A 49 10.26 -1.10 4.68
N VAL A 50 10.57 -1.43 5.93
CA VAL A 50 9.66 -1.34 7.07
C VAL A 50 10.41 -0.67 8.21
N SER A 51 9.80 0.32 8.85
CA SER A 51 10.32 0.98 10.04
C SER A 51 9.34 0.81 11.19
N PRO A 52 9.58 -0.11 12.14
CA PRO A 52 8.72 -0.27 13.31
C PRO A 52 8.70 0.97 14.22
N PHE A 53 9.80 1.73 14.26
CA PHE A 53 9.91 2.95 15.08
C PHE A 53 8.97 4.06 14.58
N SER A 54 8.93 4.29 13.26
CA SER A 54 8.04 5.27 12.63
C SER A 54 6.74 4.65 12.12
N LYS A 55 6.53 3.35 12.29
CA LYS A 55 5.39 2.57 11.78
C LYS A 55 5.19 2.65 10.25
N GLN A 56 6.23 3.03 9.52
CA GLN A 56 6.17 3.26 8.08
C GLN A 56 6.46 1.98 7.29
N VAL A 57 5.82 1.88 6.13
CA VAL A 57 6.08 0.82 5.14
C VAL A 57 6.22 1.45 3.76
N VAL A 58 7.30 1.06 3.06
CA VAL A 58 7.58 1.49 1.69
C VAL A 58 7.34 0.31 0.76
N MET A 59 6.56 0.54 -0.28
CA MET A 59 6.18 -0.48 -1.26
C MET A 59 6.46 0.00 -2.68
N ARG A 60 6.86 -0.92 -3.56
CA ARG A 60 6.96 -0.71 -5.00
C ARG A 60 5.82 -1.42 -5.71
N VAL A 61 5.13 -0.72 -6.59
CA VAL A 61 4.14 -1.31 -7.50
C VAL A 61 4.90 -2.07 -8.60
N LEU A 62 4.70 -3.38 -8.68
CA LEU A 62 5.27 -4.23 -9.73
C LEU A 62 4.36 -4.27 -10.95
N THR A 63 3.07 -4.46 -10.73
CA THR A 63 2.03 -4.44 -11.76
C THR A 63 0.78 -3.73 -11.23
N LEU A 64 0.05 -3.09 -12.13
CA LEU A 64 -1.25 -2.49 -11.86
C LEU A 64 -2.10 -2.78 -13.10
N ARG A 65 -3.16 -3.58 -12.94
CA ARG A 65 -4.03 -3.98 -14.05
C ARG A 65 -5.46 -3.51 -13.77
N ARG A 66 -6.24 -3.35 -14.82
CA ARG A 66 -7.66 -3.01 -14.70
C ARG A 66 -8.44 -3.89 -15.65
#